data_AF-G8E4B7-F1
#
_entry.id   AF-G8E4B7-F1
#
_cell.length_a   1.000
_cell.length_b   1.000
_cell.length_c   1.000
_cell.angle_alpha   90.00
_cell.angle_beta   90.00
_cell.angle_gamma   90.00
#
_symmetry.space_group_name_H-M   'P 1'
#
loop_
_entity.id
_entity.type
_entity.pdbx_description
1 polymer ?
#
loop_
_entity_poly.entity_id
_entity_poly.type
_entity_poly.pdbx_seq_one_letter_code
_entity_poly.pdbx_strand_id
1 'polypeptide(L)' 'AVRIKSGQIKQPEALGISAELKSKGYALLCVGFPASDLEVETQDEDEVYWLQFGRYFARGPIERDDYALELAMGDE' A
#
# COMPACT_ATOMS: atom_id res chain seq x y z
N ALA A 1 0.61 8.53 0.74
CA ALA A 1 -0.22 8.12 1.91
C ALA A 1 -0.12 9.18 3.00
N VAL A 2 -0.81 9.03 4.13
CA VAL A 2 -0.68 9.98 5.26
C VAL A 2 -0.25 9.28 6.55
N ARG A 3 0.35 10.04 7.46
CA ARG A 3 0.62 9.61 8.84
C ARG A 3 -0.27 10.36 9.81
N ILE A 4 -0.92 9.63 10.71
CA ILE A 4 -1.79 10.18 11.76
C ILE A 4 -0.92 10.76 12.87
N LYS A 5 -1.11 12.06 13.16
CA LYS A 5 -0.48 12.76 14.28
C LYS A 5 -1.39 12.68 15.51
N SER A 6 -2.69 12.86 15.32
CA SER A 6 -3.71 12.73 16.36
C SER A 6 -5.07 12.31 15.77
N GLY A 7 -5.92 11.73 16.62
CA GLY A 7 -7.25 11.26 16.25
C GLY A 7 -7.33 9.79 15.84
N GLN A 8 -8.51 9.39 15.35
CA GLN A 8 -8.82 8.02 14.96
C GLN A 8 -9.44 7.97 13.56
N ILE A 9 -8.98 7.02 12.75
CA ILE A 9 -9.52 6.73 11.43
C ILE A 9 -9.83 5.24 11.31
N LYS A 10 -11.02 4.91 10.81
CA LYS A 10 -11.45 3.55 10.52
C LYS A 10 -11.24 3.30 9.02
N GLN A 11 -10.42 2.30 8.70
CA GLN A 11 -10.04 1.97 7.32
C GLN A 11 -9.94 0.43 7.06
N PRO A 12 -11.03 -0.34 7.24
CA PRO A 12 -11.02 -1.79 7.04
C PRO A 12 -10.74 -2.19 5.58
N GLU A 13 -11.19 -1.38 4.62
CA GLU A 13 -11.05 -1.62 3.17
C GLU A 13 -9.69 -1.12 2.62
N ALA A 14 -8.79 -0.61 3.46
CA ALA A 14 -7.47 -0.16 3.03
C ALA A 14 -6.55 -1.35 2.71
N LEU A 15 -6.74 -1.94 1.52
CA LEU A 15 -5.95 -3.03 0.95
C LEU A 15 -4.54 -2.58 0.53
N GLY A 16 -4.40 -1.29 0.18
CA GLY A 16 -3.15 -0.71 -0.32
C GLY A 16 -2.07 -0.48 0.75
N ILE A 17 -2.29 -0.83 2.02
CA ILE A 17 -1.33 -0.59 3.10
C ILE A 17 -1.24 -1.77 4.08
N SER A 18 -0.03 -2.18 4.43
CA SER A 18 0.21 -3.35 5.28
C SER A 18 -0.25 -3.12 6.73
N ALA A 19 -0.53 -4.20 7.46
CA ALA A 19 -0.91 -4.13 8.88
C ALA A 19 0.19 -3.47 9.75
N GLU A 20 1.47 -3.67 9.40
CA GLU A 20 2.61 -3.04 10.08
C GLU A 20 2.64 -1.51 9.85
N LEU A 21 2.34 -1.05 8.64
CA LEU A 21 2.25 0.38 8.38
C LEU A 21 1.03 1.00 9.06
N LYS A 22 -0.10 0.29 9.10
CA LYS A 22 -1.28 0.72 9.88
C LYS A 22 -0.94 0.89 11.36
N SER A 23 -0.20 -0.04 11.97
CA SER A 23 0.20 0.06 13.39
C SER A 23 1.19 1.20 13.67
N LYS A 24 1.98 1.62 12.66
CA LYS A 24 2.85 2.81 12.72
C LYS A 24 2.09 4.13 12.50
N GLY A 25 0.77 4.07 12.30
CA GLY A 25 -0.09 5.23 12.14
C GLY A 25 -0.22 5.72 10.69
N TYR A 26 0.14 4.90 9.69
CA TYR A 26 -0.11 5.26 8.30
C TYR A 26 -1.54 4.90 7.87
N ALA A 27 -2.11 5.75 7.02
CA ALA A 27 -3.47 5.60 6.52
C ALA A 27 -3.64 6.09 5.08
N LEU A 28 -4.74 5.66 4.45
CA LEU A 28 -5.17 6.11 3.12
C LEU A 28 -6.42 6.98 3.23
N LEU A 29 -6.30 8.26 2.89
CA LEU A 29 -7.43 9.21 2.99
C LEU A 29 -8.59 8.87 2.03
N CYS A 30 -8.30 8.26 0.88
CA CYS A 30 -9.32 7.94 -0.12
C CYS A 30 -10.33 6.87 0.32
N VAL A 31 -10.00 6.08 1.36
CA VAL A 31 -10.80 4.95 1.85
C VAL A 31 -10.97 4.96 3.37
N GLY A 32 -10.64 6.07 4.03
CA GLY A 32 -10.67 6.19 5.49
C GLY A 32 -11.85 7.01 5.99
N PHE A 33 -12.55 6.50 7.01
CA PHE A 33 -13.61 7.22 7.70
C PHE A 33 -13.11 7.79 9.04
N PRO A 34 -13.14 9.11 9.27
CA PRO A 34 -12.70 9.70 10.54
C PRO A 34 -13.68 9.35 11.66
N ALA A 35 -13.16 8.86 12.79
CA ALA A 35 -13.93 8.56 13.99
C ALA A 35 -13.78 9.63 15.09
N SER A 36 -12.87 10.58 14.89
CA SER A 36 -12.67 11.77 15.72
C SER A 36 -12.08 12.91 14.87
N ASP A 37 -11.85 14.06 15.48
CA ASP A 37 -10.97 15.10 14.93
C ASP A 37 -9.62 14.47 14.58
N LEU A 38 -9.13 14.75 13.37
CA LEU A 38 -7.97 14.08 12.78
C LEU A 38 -6.93 15.10 12.36
N GLU A 39 -5.69 14.90 12.82
CA GLU A 39 -4.52 15.63 12.34
C GLU A 39 -3.61 14.65 11.60
N VAL A 40 -3.29 14.96 10.35
CA VAL A 40 -2.50 14.09 9.48
C VAL A 40 -1.42 14.88 8.77
N GLU A 41 -0.32 14.18 8.48
CA GLU A 41 0.79 14.68 7.70
C GLU A 41 0.86 13.90 6.38
N THR A 42 0.95 14.61 5.26
CA THR A 42 1.20 13.97 3.96
C THR A 42 2.59 13.37 3.97
N GLN A 43 2.71 12.13 3.50
CA GLN A 43 3.99 11.44 3.38
C GLN A 43 4.31 11.27 1.90
N ASP A 44 5.60 11.28 1.58
CA ASP A 44 6.08 10.95 0.25
C ASP A 44 5.62 9.54 -0.12
N GLU A 45 5.03 9.40 -1.30
CA GLU A 45 4.53 8.12 -1.78
C GLU A 45 5.67 7.11 -1.95
N ASP A 46 6.85 7.58 -2.37
CA ASP A 46 8.03 6.74 -2.60
C ASP A 46 8.53 6.10 -1.30
N GLU A 47 8.50 6.82 -0.18
CA GLU A 47 8.88 6.30 1.14
C GLU A 47 7.94 5.15 1.56
N VAL A 48 6.63 5.37 1.40
CA VAL A 48 5.60 4.39 1.77
C VAL A 48 5.72 3.14 0.88
N TYR A 49 5.99 3.34 -0.41
CA TYR A 49 6.23 2.26 -1.35
C TYR A 49 7.47 1.43 -0.97
N TRP A 50 8.56 2.08 -0.56
CA TRP A 50 9.76 1.40 -0.06
C TRP A 50 9.53 0.63 1.22
N LEU A 51 8.82 1.20 2.19
CA LEU A 51 8.50 0.50 3.43
C LEU A 51 7.63 -0.74 3.18
N GLN A 52 6.75 -0.69 2.17
CA GLN A 52 5.80 -1.77 1.89
C GLN A 52 6.37 -2.84 0.95
N PHE A 53 7.12 -2.45 -0.07
CA PHE A 53 7.55 -3.33 -1.15
C PHE A 53 9.06 -3.39 -1.38
N GLY A 54 9.85 -2.50 -0.78
CA GLY A 54 11.30 -2.42 -1.02
C GLY A 54 12.04 -3.74 -0.75
N ARG A 55 11.57 -4.54 0.21
CA ARG A 55 12.12 -5.88 0.49
C ARG A 55 11.86 -6.94 -0.58
N TYR A 56 10.84 -6.77 -1.42
CA TYR A 56 10.47 -7.71 -2.48
C TYR A 56 11.20 -7.37 -3.78
N PHE A 57 11.31 -6.09 -4.12
CA PHE A 57 12.04 -5.64 -5.31
C PHE A 57 13.57 -5.71 -5.15
N ALA A 58 14.08 -5.69 -3.91
CA ALA A 58 15.52 -5.86 -3.64
C ALA A 58 16.03 -7.31 -3.83
N ARG A 59 15.18 -8.27 -4.19
CA ARG A 59 15.54 -9.70 -4.30
C ARG A 59 16.09 -10.11 -5.67
N GLY A 60 16.29 -9.17 -6.59
CA GLY A 60 16.74 -9.44 -7.95
C GLY A 60 15.59 -9.40 -8.96
N PRO A 61 15.90 -9.61 -10.25
CA PRO A 61 14.90 -9.53 -11.32
C PRO A 61 13.74 -10.51 -11.05
N ILE A 62 12.52 -10.01 -11.22
CA ILE A 62 11.31 -10.84 -11.18
C ILE A 62 11.37 -11.72 -12.43
N GLU A 63 11.53 -13.03 -12.26
CA GLU A 63 11.27 -13.98 -13.35
C GLU A 63 9.80 -13.82 -13.75
N ARG A 64 9.56 -13.36 -14.97
CA ARG A 64 8.21 -13.30 -15.53
C ARG A 64 7.79 -14.73 -15.80
N ASP A 65 6.74 -15.16 -15.11
CA ASP A 65 6.03 -16.38 -15.50
C ASP A 65 5.20 -16.02 -16.73
N ASP A 66 5.78 -16.28 -17.90
CA ASP A 66 5.18 -15.97 -19.21
C ASP A 66 3.97 -16.86 -19.53
N TYR A 67 3.51 -17.70 -18.59
CA TYR A 67 2.31 -18.52 -18.70
C TYR A 67 1.06 -17.71 -19.10
N ALA A 68 0.93 -16.48 -18.61
CA ALA A 68 -0.17 -15.59 -19.00
C ALA A 68 -0.06 -15.11 -20.46
N LEU A 69 1.17 -14.99 -20.99
CA LEU A 69 1.43 -14.66 -22.38
C LEU A 69 1.18 -15.87 -23.30
N GLU A 70 1.61 -17.07 -22.86
CA GLU A 70 1.34 -18.34 -23.56
C GLU A 70 -0.16 -18.60 -23.69
N LEU A 71 -0.94 -18.39 -22.62
CA LEU A 71 -2.41 -18.46 -22.66
C LEU A 71 -3.03 -17.46 -23.62
N ALA A 72 -2.50 -16.23 -23.69
CA ALA A 72 -3.02 -15.19 -24.57
C ALA A 72 -2.68 -15.40 -26.04
N MET A 73 -1.63 -16.19 -26.34
CA MET A 73 -1.14 -16.45 -27.69
C MET A 73 -1.46 -17.87 -28.19
N GLY A 74 -2.01 -18.74 -27.35
CA GLY A 74 -2.36 -20.13 -27.67
C GLY A 74 -3.73 -20.33 -28.34
N ASP A 75 -4.46 -19.25 -28.62
CA ASP A 75 -5.77 -19.25 -29.30
C ASP A 75 -5.65 -18.97 -30.82
N GLU A 76 -4.60 -19.47 -31.49
CA GLU A 76 -4.49 -19.50 -32.96
C GLU A 76 -4.54 -20.92 -33.54
#